data_AF-A0A0G0J6M0-F1
#
_entry.id   AF-A0A0G0J6M0-F1
#
_cell.length_a   1.000
_cell.length_b   1.000
_cell.length_c   1.000
_cell.angle_alpha   90.00
_cell.angle_beta   90.00
_cell.angle_gamma   90.00
#
_symmetry.space_group_name_H-M   'P 1'
#
loop_
_entity.id
_entity.type
_entity.pdbx_description
1 polymer ?
#
loop_
_entity_poly.entity_id
_entity_poly.type
_entity_poly.pdbx_seq_one_letter_code
_entity_poly.pdbx_strand_id
1 'polypeptide(L)'
;MKNMEKEPKIEKSPEEKLRERGFYIKKEQLPEDEPMQCEKCMKEDDFKFHAEGWFAEGEFYCEKHKADILNVLQQINEDAKRRKLEEERIIEERRKKSGLQ
;
A
#
# COMPACT_ATOMS: atom_id res chain seq x y z
N MET A 1 -5.11 -1.57 -45.24
CA MET A 1 -5.05 -0.81 -43.97
C MET A 1 -4.91 -1.86 -42.86
N LYS A 2 -3.80 -1.85 -42.11
CA LYS A 2 -3.57 -2.82 -41.04
C LYS A 2 -4.29 -2.35 -39.78
N ASN A 3 -5.17 -3.19 -39.24
CA ASN A 3 -5.85 -2.97 -37.98
C ASN A 3 -4.79 -2.81 -36.88
N MET A 4 -4.73 -1.63 -36.26
CA MET A 4 -4.02 -1.47 -34.98
C MET A 4 -4.88 -2.15 -33.92
N GLU A 5 -4.57 -3.42 -33.65
CA GLU A 5 -4.99 -4.10 -32.43
C GLU A 5 -4.48 -3.25 -31.26
N LYS A 6 -5.37 -2.46 -30.67
CA LYS A 6 -5.10 -1.79 -29.39
C LYS A 6 -4.95 -2.92 -28.39
N GLU A 7 -3.71 -3.22 -28.00
CA GLU A 7 -3.44 -4.14 -26.90
C GLU A 7 -4.35 -3.76 -25.71
N PRO A 8 -5.03 -4.73 -25.09
CA PRO A 8 -5.84 -4.44 -23.91
C PRO A 8 -4.91 -3.87 -22.85
N LYS A 9 -5.19 -2.64 -22.40
CA LYS A 9 -4.50 -2.05 -21.25
C LYS A 9 -4.87 -2.91 -20.04
N ILE A 10 -4.02 -3.86 -19.70
CA ILE A 10 -4.15 -4.65 -18.48
C ILE A 10 -4.09 -3.64 -17.32
N GLU A 11 -5.21 -3.49 -16.61
CA GLU A 11 -5.23 -2.63 -15.44
C GLU A 11 -4.38 -3.29 -14.35
N LYS A 12 -3.40 -2.55 -13.82
CA LYS A 12 -2.54 -3.04 -12.74
C LYS A 12 -3.36 -3.39 -11.50
N SER A 13 -3.00 -4.48 -10.84
CA SER A 13 -3.58 -4.86 -9.55
C SER A 13 -3.33 -3.77 -8.48
N PRO A 14 -4.16 -3.71 -7.43
CA PRO A 14 -3.91 -2.83 -6.28
C PRO A 14 -2.51 -2.99 -5.69
N GLU A 15 -2.01 -4.22 -5.61
CA GLU A 15 -0.67 -4.56 -5.14
C GLU A 15 0.42 -3.93 -6.01
N GLU A 16 0.32 -4.07 -7.33
CA GLU A 16 1.25 -3.45 -8.27
C GLU A 16 1.23 -1.93 -8.18
N LYS A 17 0.04 -1.33 -8.08
CA LYS A 17 -0.12 0.12 -7.91
C LYS A 17 0.56 0.62 -6.62
N LEU A 18 0.57 -0.18 -5.55
CA LEU A 18 1.27 0.15 -4.29
C LEU A 18 2.78 -0.03 -4.41
N ARG A 19 3.26 -1.09 -5.07
CA ARG A 19 4.69 -1.29 -5.33
C ARG A 19 5.30 -0.13 -6.13
N GLU A 20 4.59 0.36 -7.15
CA GLU A 20 5.04 1.54 -7.93
C GLU A 20 5.12 2.82 -7.10
N ARG A 21 4.41 2.89 -5.98
CA ARG A 21 4.45 4.01 -5.03
C ARG A 21 5.52 3.84 -3.95
N GLY A 22 6.28 2.73 -4.01
CA GLY A 22 7.41 2.46 -3.11
C GLY A 22 7.07 1.58 -1.90
N PHE A 23 5.85 1.05 -1.80
CA PHE A 23 5.50 0.15 -0.70
C PHE A 23 6.01 -1.26 -0.96
N TYR A 24 6.57 -1.87 0.08
CA TYR A 24 6.93 -3.27 0.03
C TYR A 24 5.71 -4.12 0.37
N ILE A 25 5.25 -4.93 -0.59
CA ILE A 25 4.19 -5.92 -0.37
C ILE A 25 4.51 -7.21 -1.11
N LYS A 26 4.60 -8.35 -0.41
CA LYS A 26 4.81 -9.67 -1.00
C LYS A 26 3.86 -10.69 -0.40
N LYS A 27 3.43 -11.64 -1.24
CA LYS A 27 2.84 -12.90 -0.76
C LYS A 27 3.98 -13.85 -0.42
N GLU A 28 3.93 -14.47 0.74
CA GLU A 28 4.96 -15.40 1.20
C GLU A 28 4.31 -16.64 1.82
N GLN A 29 4.85 -17.79 1.45
CA GLN A 29 4.55 -19.06 2.09
C GLN A 29 5.70 -19.37 3.04
N LEU A 30 5.36 -19.50 4.32
CA LEU A 30 6.30 -19.76 5.40
C LEU A 30 6.56 -21.26 5.54
N PRO A 31 7.74 -21.65 6.05
CA PRO A 31 7.99 -23.03 6.46
C PRO A 31 6.92 -23.50 7.47
N GLU A 32 6.52 -24.77 7.41
CA GLU A 32 5.50 -25.34 8.30
C GLU A 32 5.89 -25.23 9.78
N ASP A 33 7.20 -25.26 10.07
CA ASP A 33 7.75 -25.14 11.43
C ASP A 33 7.83 -23.68 11.94
N GLU A 34 7.63 -22.68 11.07
CA GLU A 34 7.75 -21.26 11.40
C GLU A 34 6.50 -20.45 10.97
N PRO A 35 5.28 -20.85 11.40
CA PRO A 35 4.09 -20.11 11.04
C PRO A 35 4.05 -18.76 11.77
N MET A 36 3.54 -17.72 11.10
CA MET A 36 3.44 -16.38 11.68
C MET A 36 2.02 -16.03 12.10
N GLN A 37 1.93 -15.12 13.06
CA GLN A 37 0.66 -14.57 13.54
C GLN A 37 0.28 -13.37 12.71
N CYS A 38 -0.97 -13.35 12.26
CA CYS A 38 -1.50 -12.16 11.60
C CYS A 38 -1.71 -11.03 12.62
N GLU A 39 -1.17 -9.85 12.32
CA GLU A 39 -1.28 -8.66 13.17
C GLU A 39 -2.73 -8.28 13.47
N LYS A 40 -3.63 -8.50 12.51
CA LYS A 40 -5.06 -8.23 12.70
C LYS A 40 -5.77 -9.32 13.49
N CYS A 41 -5.48 -10.60 13.23
CA CYS A 41 -5.96 -11.71 14.06
C CYS A 41 -5.58 -11.56 15.53
N MET A 42 -4.41 -10.97 15.84
CA MET A 42 -3.99 -10.74 17.22
C MET A 42 -4.83 -9.68 17.96
N LYS A 43 -5.43 -8.74 17.22
CA LYS A 43 -6.31 -7.70 17.77
C LYS A 43 -7.76 -8.18 17.90
N GLU A 44 -8.11 -9.26 17.24
CA GLU A 44 -9.39 -9.95 17.34
C GLU A 44 -9.27 -11.12 18.33
N ASP A 45 -10.39 -11.63 18.85
CA ASP A 45 -10.39 -12.88 19.65
C ASP A 45 -10.13 -14.15 18.80
N ASP A 46 -9.77 -14.02 17.52
CA ASP A 46 -9.50 -15.13 16.56
C ASP A 46 -8.01 -15.36 16.35
N PHE A 47 -7.30 -15.64 17.44
CA PHE A 47 -5.85 -15.91 17.45
C PHE A 47 -5.51 -17.18 16.66
N LYS A 48 -4.79 -17.03 15.54
CA LYS A 48 -4.35 -18.13 14.68
C LYS A 48 -2.96 -17.88 14.09
N PHE A 49 -2.22 -18.97 13.92
CA PHE A 49 -0.97 -19.01 13.17
C PHE A 49 -1.25 -19.40 11.71
N HIS A 50 -0.53 -18.78 10.78
CA HIS A 50 -0.68 -19.01 9.35
C HIS A 50 0.67 -19.34 8.72
N ALA A 51 0.67 -20.37 7.87
CA ALA A 51 1.82 -20.72 7.04
C ALA A 51 1.82 -20.01 5.66
N GLU A 52 0.80 -19.20 5.38
CA GLU A 52 0.73 -18.37 4.17
C GLU A 52 0.09 -17.03 4.49
N GLY A 53 0.64 -15.96 3.92
CA GLY A 53 0.04 -14.64 4.01
C GLY A 53 0.79 -13.59 3.21
N TRP A 54 0.57 -12.34 3.61
CA TRP A 54 1.10 -11.14 3.00
C TRP A 54 2.00 -10.42 3.98
N PHE A 55 3.22 -10.14 3.55
CA PHE A 55 4.11 -9.21 4.24
C PHE A 55 4.00 -7.84 3.61
N ALA A 56 3.78 -6.84 4.45
CA ALA A 56 3.83 -5.45 4.04
C ALA A 56 4.48 -4.61 5.12
N GLU A 57 5.45 -3.77 4.74
CA GLU A 57 6.14 -2.83 5.66
C GLU A 57 6.63 -3.49 6.98
N GLY A 58 6.99 -4.77 6.95
CA GLY A 58 7.50 -5.52 8.11
C GLY A 58 6.43 -6.23 8.95
N GLU A 59 5.15 -6.09 8.61
CA GLU A 59 4.04 -6.76 9.29
C GLU A 59 3.49 -7.93 8.45
N PHE A 60 3.00 -8.98 9.13
CA PHE A 60 2.40 -10.14 8.51
C PHE A 60 0.87 -10.14 8.65
N TYR A 61 0.19 -10.42 7.54
CA TYR A 61 -1.26 -10.50 7.45
C TYR A 61 -1.69 -11.80 6.77
N CYS A 62 -2.67 -12.51 7.33
CA CYS A 62 -3.19 -13.72 6.68
C CYS A 62 -3.99 -13.37 5.41
N GLU A 63 -4.27 -14.36 4.56
CA GLU A 63 -5.05 -14.19 3.32
C GLU A 63 -6.42 -13.49 3.56
N LYS A 64 -7.07 -13.74 4.71
CA LYS A 64 -8.36 -13.12 5.04
C LYS A 64 -8.24 -11.60 5.25
N HIS A 65 -7.11 -11.15 5.80
CA HIS A 65 -6.85 -9.74 6.11
C HIS A 65 -6.00 -9.05 5.04
N LYS A 66 -5.81 -9.67 3.86
CA LYS A 66 -5.15 -9.04 2.70
C LYS A 66 -5.79 -7.70 2.33
N ALA A 67 -7.12 -7.62 2.30
CA ALA A 67 -7.82 -6.40 1.93
C ALA A 67 -7.54 -5.25 2.90
N ASP A 68 -7.36 -5.58 4.19
CA ASP A 68 -7.07 -4.60 5.23
C ASP A 68 -5.69 -3.96 5.05
N ILE A 69 -4.66 -4.78 4.83
CA ILE A 69 -3.31 -4.24 4.62
C ILE A 69 -3.24 -3.39 3.35
N LEU A 70 -3.91 -3.79 2.27
CA LEU A 70 -4.00 -2.96 1.07
C LEU A 70 -4.67 -1.60 1.35
N ASN A 71 -5.72 -1.59 2.15
CA ASN A 71 -6.41 -0.36 2.55
C ASN A 71 -5.51 0.54 3.42
N VAL A 72 -4.80 -0.04 4.40
CA VAL A 72 -3.85 0.70 5.26
C VAL A 72 -2.76 1.36 4.40
N LEU A 73 -2.12 0.62 3.50
CA LEU A 73 -1.09 1.18 2.62
C LEU A 73 -1.65 2.26 1.67
N GLN A 74 -2.87 2.08 1.17
CA GLN A 74 -3.53 3.11 0.36
C GLN A 74 -3.77 4.39 1.17
N GLN A 75 -4.25 4.28 2.40
CA GLN A 75 -4.48 5.42 3.29
C GLN A 75 -3.19 6.16 3.62
N ILE A 76 -2.11 5.44 3.94
CA ILE A 76 -0.78 6.04 4.17
C ILE A 76 -0.34 6.84 2.95
N ASN A 77 -0.50 6.27 1.76
CA ASN A 77 -0.16 6.95 0.51
C ASN A 77 -1.02 8.21 0.25
N GLU A 78 -2.33 8.14 0.53
CA GLU A 78 -3.22 9.29 0.37
C GLU A 78 -2.92 10.39 1.38
N ASP A 79 -2.59 10.03 2.62
CA ASP A 79 -2.16 10.98 3.64
C ASP A 79 -0.84 11.66 3.25
N ALA A 80 0.15 10.90 2.77
CA ALA A 80 1.40 11.45 2.28
C ALA A 80 1.20 12.46 1.12
N LYS A 81 0.29 12.16 0.19
CA LYS A 81 -0.07 13.08 -0.90
C LYS A 81 -0.74 14.34 -0.36
N ARG A 82 -1.65 14.20 0.60
CA ARG A 82 -2.35 15.34 1.22
C ARG A 82 -1.38 16.26 1.93
N ARG A 83 -0.45 15.71 2.73
CA ARG A 83 0.58 16.48 3.44
C ARG A 83 1.46 17.25 2.45
N LYS A 84 1.93 16.59 1.39
CA LYS A 84 2.75 17.25 0.36
C LYS A 84 2.03 18.45 -0.27
N LEU A 85 0.74 18.30 -0.64
CA LEU A 85 -0.05 19.39 -1.20
C LEU A 85 -0.23 20.55 -0.20
N GLU A 86 -0.43 20.22 1.08
CA GLU A 86 -0.53 21.23 2.14
C GLU A 86 0.79 21.98 2.35
N GLU A 87 1.92 21.27 2.33
CA GLU A 87 3.25 21.87 2.40
C GLU A 87 3.50 22.80 1.20
N GLU A 88 3.16 22.38 -0.02
CA GLU A 88 3.25 23.22 -1.23
C GLU A 88 2.39 24.49 -1.10
N ARG A 89 1.17 24.37 -0.58
CA ARG A 89 0.29 25.52 -0.31
C ARG A 89 0.92 26.47 0.71
N ILE A 90 1.45 25.95 1.83
CA ILE A 90 2.10 26.77 2.86
C ILE A 90 3.33 27.50 2.29
N ILE A 91 4.14 26.82 1.47
CA ILE A 91 5.30 27.42 0.79
C ILE A 91 4.86 28.53 -0.15
N GLU A 92 3.80 28.33 -0.95
CA GLU A 92 3.27 29.35 -1.85
C GLU A 92 2.75 30.58 -1.08
N GLU A 93 2.00 30.37 0.00
CA GLU A 93 1.53 31.46 0.85
C GLU A 93 2.68 32.24 1.50
N ARG A 94 3.74 31.54 1.93
CA ARG A 94 4.95 32.18 2.43
C ARG A 94 5.65 33.01 1.36
N ARG A 95 5.78 32.49 0.12
CA ARG A 95 6.35 33.23 -1.03
C ARG A 95 5.55 34.49 -1.36
N LYS A 96 4.20 34.42 -1.33
CA LYS A 96 3.32 35.57 -1.55
C LYS A 96 3.49 36.63 -0.45
N LYS A 97 3.64 36.22 0.81
CA LYS A 97 3.84 37.12 1.96
C LYS A 97 5.26 37.72 2.02
N SER A 98 6.27 37.00 1.54
CA SER A 98 7.67 37.45 1.56
C SER A 98 8.03 38.43 0.45
N GLY A 99 7.12 38.74 -0.48
CA GLY A 99 7.30 39.84 -1.43
C GLY A 99 8.55 39.73 -2.30
N LEU A 100 8.81 38.56 -2.90
CA LEU A 100 9.68 38.50 -4.08
C LEU A 100 8.81 38.85 -5.32
N GLN A 101 8.61 40.16 -5.50
CA GLN A 101 8.68 40.76 -6.84
C GLN A 101 10.16 40.92 -7.22
#